data_AF-A0A5Q4SMY9-F1
#
_entry.id   AF-A0A5Q4SMY9-F1
#
_cell.length_a   1.000
_cell.length_b   1.000
_cell.length_c   1.000
_cell.angle_alpha   90.00
_cell.angle_beta   90.00
_cell.angle_gamma   90.00
#
_symmetry.space_group_name_H-M   'P 1'
#
loop_
_entity.id
_entity.type
_entity.pdbx_description
1 polymer ?
#
loop_
_entity_poly.entity_id
_entity_poly.type
_entity_poly.pdbx_seq_one_letter_code
_entity_poly.pdbx_strand_id
1 'polypeptide(L)'
;MKKMSLRTRVLTGAVAAAALGAGTFGAMSANASTPAAAPAAAVKADAADRNLQQSTHLTVAAATKAAQAALDAAKKENQRVSVAVVDRNGNTVVTLRGDGAGPQSPESAVKKAY
;
A
#
# COMPACT_ATOMS: atom_id res chain seq x y z
N MET A 1 -53.54 -5.09 -22.24
CA MET A 1 -52.46 -5.37 -21.29
C MET A 1 -52.77 -6.68 -20.57
N LYS A 2 -51.89 -7.68 -20.71
CA LYS A 2 -52.19 -9.11 -20.49
C LYS A 2 -52.19 -9.45 -18.98
N LYS A 3 -53.33 -9.87 -18.43
CA LYS A 3 -53.48 -10.24 -17.01
C LYS A 3 -52.74 -11.57 -16.76
N MET A 4 -51.62 -11.53 -16.02
CA MET A 4 -50.92 -12.76 -15.61
C MET A 4 -51.71 -13.50 -14.52
N SER A 5 -51.87 -14.81 -14.72
CA SER A 5 -52.61 -15.73 -13.85
C SER A 5 -51.90 -15.90 -12.50
N LEU A 6 -52.71 -15.99 -11.44
CA LEU A 6 -52.29 -16.18 -10.03
C LEU A 6 -51.33 -17.36 -9.82
N ARG A 7 -51.40 -18.38 -10.68
CA ARG A 7 -50.52 -19.56 -10.63
C ARG A 7 -49.06 -19.22 -10.93
N THR A 8 -48.81 -18.20 -11.76
CA THR A 8 -47.46 -17.76 -12.12
C THR A 8 -46.80 -16.95 -10.99
N ARG A 9 -47.60 -16.30 -10.12
CA ARG A 9 -47.10 -15.58 -8.93
C ARG A 9 -46.67 -16.51 -7.79
N VAL A 10 -47.36 -17.64 -7.63
CA VAL A 10 -47.03 -18.62 -6.57
C VAL A 10 -45.73 -19.37 -6.89
N LEU A 11 -45.46 -19.65 -8.16
CA LEU A 11 -44.21 -20.28 -8.60
C LEU A 11 -42.97 -19.38 -8.43
N THR A 12 -43.13 -18.05 -8.51
CA THR A 12 -42.02 -17.12 -8.24
C THR A 12 -41.78 -16.89 -6.75
N GLY A 13 -42.82 -17.03 -5.92
CA GLY A 13 -42.69 -16.95 -4.45
C GLY A 13 -42.01 -18.16 -3.81
N ALA A 14 -42.21 -19.36 -4.36
CA ALA A 14 -41.66 -20.60 -3.81
C ALA A 14 -40.13 -20.77 -4.03
N VAL A 15 -39.55 -20.11 -5.04
CA VAL A 15 -38.10 -20.12 -5.28
C VAL A 15 -37.34 -19.21 -4.31
N ALA A 16 -38.01 -18.19 -3.73
CA ALA A 16 -37.40 -17.30 -2.75
C ALA A 16 -37.28 -17.93 -1.33
N ALA A 17 -38.02 -19.02 -1.05
CA ALA A 17 -38.03 -19.66 0.27
C ALA A 17 -37.07 -20.86 0.40
N ALA A 18 -36.54 -21.39 -0.71
CA ALA A 18 -35.69 -22.58 -0.71
C ALA A 18 -34.18 -22.29 -0.60
N ALA A 19 -33.76 -21.02 -0.60
CA ALA A 19 -32.35 -20.64 -0.39
C ALA A 19 -31.97 -20.44 1.09
N LEU A 20 -32.91 -20.64 2.02
CA LEU A 20 -32.69 -20.49 3.48
C LEU A 20 -32.58 -21.83 4.24
N GLY A 21 -32.51 -22.96 3.54
CA GLY A 21 -32.81 -24.28 4.13
C GLY A 21 -31.75 -25.37 3.99
N ALA A 22 -30.46 -25.07 3.83
CA ALA A 22 -29.42 -26.11 3.82
C ALA A 22 -28.12 -25.64 4.49
N GLY A 23 -28.03 -25.88 5.79
CA GLY A 23 -26.81 -25.63 6.56
C GLY A 23 -26.96 -25.88 8.06
N THR A 24 -27.74 -26.88 8.45
CA THR A 24 -27.78 -27.39 9.83
C THR A 24 -26.72 -28.46 10.03
N PHE A 25 -26.12 -28.46 11.23
CA PHE A 25 -25.32 -29.50 11.91
C PHE A 25 -23.79 -29.40 11.84
N GLY A 26 -23.21 -28.87 12.94
CA GLY A 26 -21.79 -28.98 13.25
C GLY A 26 -21.42 -28.33 14.59
N ALA A 27 -21.54 -29.10 15.68
CA ALA A 27 -20.98 -28.88 17.04
C ALA A 27 -21.10 -27.46 17.66
N MET A 28 -22.17 -27.24 18.43
CA MET A 28 -22.29 -26.07 19.33
C MET A 28 -21.44 -26.33 20.59
N SER A 29 -20.21 -25.83 20.63
CA SER A 29 -19.52 -25.56 21.90
C SER A 29 -19.77 -24.10 22.24
N ALA A 30 -20.39 -23.83 23.39
CA ALA A 30 -20.77 -22.50 23.82
C ALA A 30 -19.53 -21.63 24.03
N ASN A 31 -19.21 -20.79 23.04
CA ASN A 31 -18.49 -19.55 23.23
C ASN A 31 -19.47 -18.41 22.97
N ALA A 32 -19.54 -17.47 23.90
CA ALA A 32 -20.23 -16.20 23.69
C ALA A 32 -19.46 -15.37 22.65
N SER A 33 -19.55 -15.78 21.38
CA SER A 33 -18.97 -15.08 20.26
C SER A 33 -20.10 -14.66 19.34
N THR A 34 -20.49 -13.40 19.52
CA THR A 34 -21.23 -12.57 18.55
C THR A 34 -20.77 -12.92 17.13
N PRO A 35 -21.66 -13.10 16.14
CA PRO A 35 -21.22 -13.26 14.76
C PRO A 35 -20.34 -12.07 14.41
N ALA A 36 -19.06 -12.33 14.18
CA ALA A 36 -18.16 -11.31 13.66
C ALA A 36 -18.76 -10.87 12.31
N ALA A 37 -19.25 -9.64 12.28
CA ALA A 37 -19.76 -9.03 11.06
C ALA A 37 -18.70 -9.21 9.97
N ALA A 38 -19.11 -9.79 8.83
CA ALA A 38 -18.24 -9.90 7.68
C ALA A 38 -17.63 -8.51 7.39
N PRO A 39 -16.31 -8.41 7.16
CA PRO A 39 -15.68 -7.11 6.96
C PRO A 39 -16.38 -6.42 5.79
N ALA A 40 -16.85 -5.20 6.03
CA ALA A 40 -17.50 -4.39 5.01
C ALA A 40 -16.54 -4.25 3.81
N ALA A 41 -17.04 -4.55 2.61
CA ALA A 41 -16.26 -4.41 1.38
C ALA A 41 -15.75 -2.97 1.27
N ALA A 42 -14.44 -2.81 1.06
CA ALA A 42 -13.81 -1.50 0.95
C ALA A 42 -14.38 -0.74 -0.26
N VAL A 43 -15.05 0.38 0.00
CA VAL A 43 -15.49 1.31 -1.05
C VAL A 43 -14.27 2.05 -1.59
N LYS A 44 -13.94 1.86 -2.87
CA LYS A 44 -12.92 2.65 -3.56
C LYS A 44 -13.53 3.98 -4.03
N ALA A 45 -12.98 5.10 -3.54
CA ALA A 45 -13.29 6.41 -4.08
C ALA A 45 -12.74 6.53 -5.51
N ASP A 46 -13.53 7.10 -6.42
CA ASP A 46 -13.09 7.38 -7.78
C ASP A 46 -12.12 8.56 -7.78
N ALA A 47 -10.88 8.30 -8.22
CA ALA A 47 -9.79 9.26 -8.21
C ALA A 47 -9.58 9.90 -9.60
N ALA A 48 -10.55 9.83 -10.51
CA ALA A 48 -10.43 10.39 -11.87
C ALA A 48 -10.61 11.92 -11.92
N ASP A 49 -10.67 12.57 -10.76
CA ASP A 49 -10.93 14.00 -10.64
C ASP A 49 -9.75 14.86 -11.11
N ARG A 50 -10.04 16.04 -11.68
CA ARG A 50 -9.05 16.97 -12.28
C ARG A 50 -8.13 17.63 -11.24
N ASN A 51 -8.31 17.31 -9.96
CA ASN A 51 -7.61 17.87 -8.82
C ASN A 51 -6.34 17.10 -8.44
N LEU A 52 -6.01 16.00 -9.13
CA LEU A 52 -4.76 15.27 -8.92
C LEU A 52 -3.64 15.81 -9.81
N GLN A 53 -2.42 15.80 -9.28
CA GLN A 53 -1.21 16.22 -9.99
C GLN A 53 -0.15 15.13 -9.86
N GLN A 54 0.70 15.01 -10.88
CA GLN A 54 1.83 14.09 -10.88
C GLN A 54 3.13 14.85 -10.58
N SER A 55 4.04 14.19 -9.88
CA SER A 55 5.38 14.68 -9.60
C SER A 55 6.43 13.69 -10.08
N THR A 56 7.56 14.22 -10.53
CA THR A 56 8.68 13.42 -11.01
C THR A 56 9.69 13.22 -9.90
N HIS A 57 10.14 11.97 -9.75
CA HIS A 57 11.07 11.56 -8.71
C HIS A 57 12.19 10.72 -9.29
N LEU A 58 13.33 10.71 -8.60
CA LEU A 58 14.41 9.83 -8.95
C LEU A 58 14.03 8.38 -8.61
N THR A 59 14.32 7.44 -9.50
CA THR A 59 14.14 6.02 -9.17
C THR A 59 15.17 5.58 -8.14
N VAL A 60 14.83 4.58 -7.31
CA VAL A 60 15.77 4.04 -6.30
C VAL A 60 17.07 3.57 -6.95
N ALA A 61 16.99 2.98 -8.15
CA ALA A 61 18.17 2.55 -8.91
C ALA A 61 19.05 3.74 -9.33
N ALA A 62 18.46 4.82 -9.84
CA ALA A 62 19.21 6.02 -10.20
C ALA A 62 19.83 6.71 -8.97
N ALA A 63 19.11 6.73 -7.84
CA ALA A 63 19.57 7.35 -6.60
C ALA A 63 20.74 6.57 -6.01
N THR A 64 20.63 5.24 -6.00
CA THR A 64 21.70 4.33 -5.58
C THR A 64 22.93 4.48 -6.46
N LYS A 65 22.75 4.54 -7.79
CA LYS A 65 23.87 4.74 -8.74
C LYS A 65 24.60 6.06 -8.48
N ALA A 66 23.87 7.15 -8.26
CA ALA A 66 24.48 8.44 -7.95
C ALA A 66 25.23 8.42 -6.61
N ALA A 67 24.63 7.82 -5.57
CA ALA A 67 25.26 7.72 -4.25
C ALA A 67 26.55 6.87 -4.29
N GLN A 68 26.55 5.76 -5.02
CA GLN A 68 27.72 4.90 -5.22
C GLN A 68 28.83 5.63 -6.00
N ALA A 69 28.48 6.32 -7.09
CA ALA A 69 29.46 7.07 -7.87
C ALA A 69 30.15 8.16 -7.04
N ALA A 70 29.41 8.85 -6.17
CA ALA A 70 29.97 9.84 -5.25
C ALA A 70 30.91 9.21 -4.21
N LEU A 71 30.53 8.07 -3.64
CA LEU A 71 31.42 7.32 -2.74
C LEU A 71 32.69 6.86 -3.44
N ASP A 72 32.59 6.37 -4.67
CA ASP A 72 33.74 5.87 -5.42
C ASP A 72 34.69 7.01 -5.82
N ALA A 73 34.16 8.19 -6.16
CA ALA A 73 34.97 9.40 -6.36
C ALA A 73 35.68 9.81 -5.06
N ALA A 74 34.96 9.88 -3.94
CA ALA A 74 35.55 10.20 -2.64
C ALA A 74 36.63 9.20 -2.23
N LYS A 75 36.43 7.90 -2.48
CA LYS A 75 37.45 6.86 -2.23
C LYS A 75 38.71 7.06 -3.06
N LYS A 76 38.59 7.45 -4.34
CA LYS A 76 39.75 7.76 -5.21
C LYS A 76 40.56 8.94 -4.67
N GLU A 77 39.90 9.88 -4.01
CA GLU A 77 40.51 11.02 -3.33
C GLU A 77 40.95 10.70 -1.89
N ASN A 78 40.89 9.44 -1.46
CA ASN A 78 41.19 8.99 -0.09
C ASN A 78 40.31 9.63 0.99
N GLN A 79 39.11 10.08 0.65
CA GLN A 79 38.15 10.68 1.58
C GLN A 79 37.20 9.64 2.19
N ARG A 80 36.86 9.85 3.47
CA ARG A 80 35.95 8.97 4.24
C ARG A 80 34.63 9.70 4.52
N VAL A 81 33.69 9.56 3.60
CA VAL A 81 32.44 10.35 3.60
C VAL A 81 31.20 9.47 3.73
N SER A 82 30.10 10.10 4.14
CA SER A 82 28.75 9.53 4.00
C SER A 82 28.01 10.32 2.92
N VAL A 83 27.20 9.64 2.12
CA VAL A 83 26.44 10.23 1.02
C VAL A 83 24.95 9.95 1.25
N ALA A 84 24.11 10.95 1.03
CA ALA A 84 22.67 10.83 1.08
C ALA A 84 22.04 11.40 -0.19
N VAL A 85 20.95 10.79 -0.64
CA VAL A 85 20.09 11.30 -1.71
C VAL A 85 18.71 11.51 -1.12
N VAL A 86 18.27 12.77 -1.10
CA VAL A 86 16.95 13.19 -0.62
C VAL A 86 16.13 13.63 -1.83
N ASP A 87 14.90 13.16 -1.89
CA ASP A 87 13.98 13.46 -2.96
C ASP A 87 13.32 14.83 -2.74
N ARG A 88 12.72 15.40 -3.79
CA ARG A 88 12.14 16.74 -3.75
C ARG A 88 10.97 16.88 -2.76
N ASN A 89 10.36 15.76 -2.40
CA ASN A 89 9.32 15.69 -1.37
C ASN A 89 9.89 15.68 0.07
N GLY A 90 11.21 15.77 0.25
CA GLY A 90 11.90 15.77 1.53
C GLY A 90 12.21 14.38 2.09
N ASN A 91 11.78 13.31 1.41
CA ASN A 91 12.04 11.94 1.86
C ASN A 91 13.46 11.51 1.47
N THR A 92 14.16 10.89 2.41
CA THR A 92 15.47 10.31 2.12
C THR A 92 15.29 9.00 1.36
N VAL A 93 15.87 8.90 0.16
CA VAL A 93 15.75 7.72 -0.70
C VAL A 93 16.88 6.73 -0.45
N VAL A 94 18.11 7.23 -0.31
CA VAL A 94 19.32 6.43 -0.11
C VAL A 94 20.25 7.13 0.85
N THR A 95 20.83 6.37 1.78
CA THR A 95 21.94 6.81 2.62
C THR A 95 23.01 5.73 2.64
N LEU A 96 24.25 6.09 2.30
CA LEU A 96 25.39 5.19 2.36
C LEU A 96 26.46 5.81 3.24
N ARG A 97 26.85 5.10 4.30
CA ARG A 97 28.00 5.46 5.13
C ARG A 97 29.24 4.79 4.54
N GLY A 98 30.24 5.58 4.14
CA GLY A 98 31.52 5.03 3.73
C GLY A 98 32.30 4.44 4.90
N ASP A 99 33.13 3.43 4.63
CA ASP A 99 33.96 2.79 5.64
C ASP A 99 34.97 3.78 6.22
N GLY A 100 34.95 3.95 7.55
CA GLY A 100 35.77 4.93 8.26
C GLY A 100 35.21 6.35 8.29
N ALA A 101 33.98 6.57 7.79
CA ALA A 101 33.32 7.87 7.91
C ALA A 101 32.88 8.16 9.35
N GLY A 102 33.06 9.42 9.79
CA GLY A 102 32.75 9.84 11.16
C GLY A 102 31.27 9.64 11.54
N PRO A 103 30.95 9.39 12.83
CA PRO A 103 29.60 9.04 13.27
C PRO A 103 28.55 10.13 13.00
N GLN A 104 28.96 11.39 12.95
CA GLN A 104 28.13 12.55 12.64
C GLN A 104 27.86 12.74 11.13
N SER A 105 28.65 12.10 10.27
CA SER A 105 28.63 12.37 8.83
C SER A 105 27.33 11.96 8.11
N PRO A 106 26.62 10.86 8.47
CA PRO A 106 25.39 10.50 7.77
C PRO A 106 24.26 11.49 8.01
N GLU A 107 24.10 11.97 9.25
CA GLU A 107 23.07 12.96 9.57
C GLU A 107 23.39 14.30 8.88
N SER A 108 24.66 14.69 8.85
CA SER A 108 25.10 15.88 8.10
C SER A 108 24.84 15.73 6.60
N ALA A 109 25.06 14.55 6.02
CA ALA A 109 24.80 14.30 4.61
C ALA A 109 23.31 14.41 4.27
N VAL A 110 22.43 13.84 5.10
CA VAL A 110 20.97 13.96 4.93
C VAL A 110 20.52 15.42 5.02
N LYS A 111 20.97 16.15 6.05
CA LYS A 111 20.62 17.57 6.25
C LYS A 111 21.14 18.49 5.14
N LYS A 112 22.25 18.13 4.47
CA LYS A 112 22.78 18.87 3.32
C LYS A 112 22.04 18.57 2.02
N ALA A 113 21.49 17.37 1.89
CA ALA A 113 20.77 16.93 0.70
C ALA A 113 19.29 17.36 0.69
N TYR A 114 18.70 17.55 1.88
CA TYR A 114 17.35 18.10 2.09
C TYR A 114 17.29 19.59 1.74
#